data_AF-A0A1D2IC63-F1
#
_entry.id   AF-A0A1D2IC63-F1
#
_cell.length_a   1.000
_cell.length_b   1.000
_cell.length_c   1.000
_cell.angle_alpha   90.00
_cell.angle_beta   90.00
_cell.angle_gamma   90.00
#
_symmetry.space_group_name_H-M   'P 1'
#
loop_
_entity.id
_entity.type
_entity.pdbx_description
1 polymer ?
#
loop_
_entity_poly.entity_id
_entity_poly.type
_entity_poly.pdbx_seq_one_letter_code
_entity_poly.pdbx_strand_id
1 'polypeptide(L)' 'MASSLTKDSVPPGTPGSEKTFFGHPRGLATLFMTEMWERFSYYGMRALLPLYLVAPGGMGLSAGTATAV' A
#
# COMPACT_ATOMS: atom_id res chain seq x y z
N MET A 1 -34.28 43.48 26.66
CA MET A 1 -32.91 43.59 26.11
C MET A 1 -32.30 42.20 25.97
N ALA A 2 -32.91 41.34 25.14
CA ALA A 2 -32.49 39.96 24.92
C ALA A 2 -32.21 39.77 23.43
N SER A 3 -30.94 39.53 23.11
CA SER A 3 -30.41 39.03 21.83
C SER A 3 -28.90 38.82 22.06
N SER A 4 -28.47 37.90 22.93
CA SER A 4 -28.33 36.47 22.68
C SER A 4 -27.87 36.11 21.26
N LEU A 5 -26.61 35.66 21.19
CA LEU A 5 -26.22 34.44 20.46
C LEU A 5 -26.28 34.46 18.92
N THR A 6 -25.43 35.27 18.27
CA THR A 6 -25.14 35.08 16.83
C THR A 6 -23.65 35.24 16.47
N LYS A 7 -22.74 34.84 17.36
CA LYS A 7 -21.29 34.83 17.08
C LYS A 7 -20.65 33.44 17.09
N ASP A 8 -21.42 32.42 16.70
CA ASP A 8 -20.90 31.06 16.47
C ASP A 8 -21.40 30.49 15.12
N SER A 9 -21.40 31.30 14.06
CA SER A 9 -21.47 30.73 12.70
C SER A 9 -20.09 30.21 12.29
N VAL A 10 -19.56 29.23 13.03
CA VAL A 10 -18.65 28.24 12.44
C VAL A 10 -19.50 27.54 11.40
N PRO A 11 -19.20 27.64 10.09
CA PRO A 11 -19.91 26.82 9.11
C PRO A 11 -19.72 25.38 9.58
N PRO A 12 -20.80 24.58 9.72
CA PRO A 12 -20.61 23.16 9.96
C PRO A 12 -19.73 22.67 8.82
N GLY A 13 -18.47 22.33 9.15
CA GLY A 13 -17.50 21.89 8.17
C GLY A 13 -18.15 20.75 7.41
N THR A 14 -18.48 20.99 6.14
CA THR A 14 -19.26 20.08 5.31
C THR A 14 -18.68 18.68 5.46
N PRO A 15 -19.35 17.75 6.15
CA PRO A 15 -18.92 16.36 6.20
C PRO A 15 -19.33 15.75 4.86
N GLY A 16 -18.57 16.03 3.81
CA GLY A 16 -19.08 15.72 2.46
C GLY A 16 -18.11 15.81 1.31
N SER A 17 -16.82 16.07 1.56
CA SER A 17 -15.80 15.85 0.53
C SER A 17 -14.64 15.11 1.14
N GLU A 18 -14.88 13.86 1.54
CA GLU A 18 -13.75 12.95 1.68
C GLU A 18 -13.04 12.87 0.33
N LYS A 19 -11.72 13.04 0.34
CA LYS A 19 -10.91 12.83 -0.86
C LYS A 19 -11.09 11.36 -1.26
N THR A 20 -11.86 11.13 -2.32
CA THR A 20 -12.10 9.79 -2.84
C THR A 20 -10.91 9.37 -3.71
N PHE A 21 -10.56 8.09 -3.64
CA PHE A 21 -9.60 7.47 -4.55
C PHE A 21 -10.40 6.51 -5.44
N PHE A 22 -10.52 6.83 -6.73
CA PHE A 22 -11.40 6.10 -7.66
C PHE A 22 -12.83 5.89 -7.13
N GLY A 23 -13.39 6.86 -6.40
CA GLY A 23 -14.73 6.74 -5.80
C GLY A 23 -14.79 5.93 -4.50
N HIS A 24 -13.67 5.39 -4.02
CA HIS A 24 -13.55 4.67 -2.76
C HIS A 24 -12.93 5.52 -1.64
N PRO A 25 -13.12 5.13 -0.36
CA PRO A 25 -12.46 5.79 0.77
C PRO A 25 -10.94 5.83 0.61
N ARG A 26 -10.30 6.95 0.92
CA ARG A 26 -8.84 7.14 0.79
C ARG A 26 -7.97 6.09 1.49
N GLY A 27 -8.49 5.46 2.54
CA GLY A 27 -7.77 4.39 3.25
C GLY A 27 -7.51 3.17 2.36
N LEU A 28 -8.42 2.89 1.42
CA LEU A 28 -8.28 1.80 0.47
C LEU A 28 -7.08 2.01 -0.47
N ALA A 29 -6.78 3.26 -0.84
CA ALA A 29 -5.59 3.57 -1.63
C ALA A 29 -4.30 3.12 -0.94
N THR A 30 -4.22 3.30 0.39
CA THR A 30 -3.06 2.87 1.18
C THR A 30 -2.99 1.35 1.23
N LEU A 31 -4.11 0.68 1.57
CA LEU A 31 -4.18 -0.78 1.61
C LEU A 31 -3.82 -1.42 0.26
N PHE A 32 -4.35 -0.87 -0.83
CA PHE A 32 -4.04 -1.33 -2.18
C PHE A 32 -2.55 -1.20 -2.50
N MET A 33 -1.95 -0.05 -2.21
CA MET A 33 -0.52 0.15 -2.48
C MET A 33 0.35 -0.77 -1.63
N THR A 34 0.00 -0.95 -0.36
CA THR A 34 0.71 -1.86 0.54
C THR A 34 0.61 -3.31 0.05
N GLU A 35 -0.58 -3.80 -0.29
CA GLU A 35 -0.77 -5.15 -0.84
C GLU A 35 -0.05 -5.32 -2.18
N MET A 36 -0.18 -4.37 -3.09
CA MET A 36 0.48 -4.43 -4.40
C MET A 36 2.01 -4.53 -4.24
N TRP A 37 2.60 -3.77 -3.31
CA TRP A 37 4.03 -3.82 -3.06
C TRP A 37 4.48 -5.11 -2.34
N GLU A 38 3.65 -5.62 -1.43
CA GLU A 38 3.88 -6.92 -0.77
C GLU A 38 3.92 -8.03 -1.81
N ARG A 39 2.90 -8.12 -2.68
CA ARG A 39 2.83 -9.12 -3.75
C ARG A 39 3.97 -8.97 -4.75
N PHE A 40 4.29 -7.75 -5.14
CA PHE A 40 5.42 -7.47 -6.04
C PHE A 40 6.74 -7.99 -5.44
N SER A 41 7.00 -7.69 -4.17
CA SER A 41 8.24 -8.10 -3.50
C SER A 41 8.30 -9.61 -3.28
N TYR A 42 7.17 -10.22 -2.88
CA TYR A 42 7.06 -11.66 -2.68
C TYR A 42 7.30 -12.45 -3.97
N TYR A 43 6.58 -12.10 -5.05
CA TYR A 43 6.75 -12.77 -6.34
C TYR A 43 8.08 -12.43 -7.00
N GLY A 44 8.60 -11.20 -6.82
CA GLY A 44 9.92 -10.81 -7.29
C GLY A 44 11.03 -11.64 -6.66
N MET A 45 10.98 -11.85 -5.34
CA MET A 45 11.91 -12.75 -4.65
C MET A 45 11.79 -14.18 -5.18
N ARG A 46 10.57 -14.73 -5.29
CA ARG A 46 10.35 -16.07 -5.83
C ARG A 46 10.81 -16.25 -7.28
N ALA A 47 10.76 -15.21 -8.11
CA ALA A 47 11.13 -15.29 -9.52
C ALA A 47 12.63 -15.07 -9.75
N LEU A 48 13.23 -14.07 -9.10
CA LEU A 48 14.61 -13.64 -9.41
C LEU A 48 15.66 -14.27 -8.48
N LEU A 49 15.34 -14.51 -7.21
CA LEU A 49 16.31 -15.04 -6.25
C LEU A 49 16.82 -16.44 -6.66
N PRO A 50 15.96 -17.41 -7.06
CA PRO A 50 16.46 -18.73 -7.45
C PRO A 50 17.38 -18.66 -8.69
N LEU A 51 17.09 -17.76 -9.63
CA LEU A 51 17.94 -17.54 -10.81
C LEU A 51 19.33 -17.03 -10.39
N TYR A 52 19.40 -16.09 -9.46
CA TYR A 52 20.67 -15.60 -8.91
C TYR A 52 21.45 -16.69 -8.16
N LEU A 53 20.76 -17.53 -7.38
CA LEU A 53 21.40 -18.58 -6.59
C LEU A 53 22.04 -19.67 -7.47
N VAL A 54 21.42 -20.00 -8.61
CA VAL A 54 21.90 -21.05 -9.53
C VAL A 54 22.87 -20.49 -10.60
N ALA A 55 22.82 -19.19 -10.89
CA ALA A 55 23.61 -18.59 -11.96
C ALA A 55 25.13 -18.79 -11.78
N PRO A 56 25.86 -19.15 -12.86
CA PRO A 56 27.32 -19.11 -12.87
C PRO A 56 27.82 -17.67 -12.61
N GLY A 57 28.57 -17.46 -11.53
CA GLY A 57 28.99 -16.13 -11.06
C GLY A 57 28.05 -15.49 -10.02
N GLY A 58 26.94 -16.15 -9.68
CA GLY A 58 26.13 -15.88 -8.50
C GLY A 58 26.58 -16.71 -7.29
N MET A 59 25.63 -17.33 -6.57
CA MET A 59 25.94 -18.13 -5.38
C MET A 59 26.35 -19.58 -5.68
N GLY A 60 26.08 -20.08 -6.90
CA GLY A 60 26.49 -21.43 -7.32
C GLY A 60 25.81 -22.57 -6.58
N LEU A 61 24.62 -22.35 -6.03
CA LEU A 61 23.85 -23.38 -5.32
C LEU A 61 23.19 -24.37 -6.29
N SER A 62 22.94 -25.58 -5.81
CA SER A 62 22.13 -26.55 -6.55
C SER A 62 20.69 -26.06 -6.70
N ALA A 63 20.05 -26.37 -7.83
CA ALA A 63 18.68 -25.92 -8.11
C ALA A 63 17.68 -26.38 -7.03
N GLY A 64 17.86 -27.59 -6.47
CA GLY A 64 17.02 -28.09 -5.39
C GLY A 64 17.15 -27.31 -4.08
N THR A 65 18.35 -26.80 -3.78
CA THR A 65 18.58 -25.93 -2.60
C THR A 65 18.04 -24.52 -2.85
N ALA A 66 18.20 -24.01 -4.06
CA ALA A 66 17.79 -22.65 -4.44
C ALA A 66 16.27 -22.44 -4.51
N THR A 67 15.48 -23.50 -4.72
CA THR A 67 14.01 -23.41 -4.73
C THR A 67 13.36 -23.76 -3.40
N ALA A 68 14.12 -24.38 -2.48
CA ALA A 68 13.67 -24.73 -1.14
C ALA A 68 13.65 -23.54 -0.16
N VAL A 69 14.30 -22.42 -0.53
CA VAL A 69 14.23 -21.14 0.18
C VAL A 69 12.95 -20.34 -0.15
#